data_AF-A0A0D3BYC4-F1
#
_entry.id   AF-A0A0D3BYC4-F1
#
_cell.length_a   1.000
_cell.length_b   1.000
_cell.length_c   1.000
_cell.angle_alpha   90.00
_cell.angle_beta   90.00
_cell.angle_gamma   90.00
#
_symmetry.space_group_name_H-M   'P 1'
#
loop_
_entity.id
_entity.type
_entity.pdbx_description
1 polymer ?
#
loop_
_entity_poly.entity_id
_entity_poly.type
_entity_poly.pdbx_seq_one_letter_code
_entity_poly.pdbx_strand_id
1 'polypeptide(L)'
;MTAPLNSVRRSSENMEAWGSSIRAVETGGCPHAAIREDISINLGPLEELSNLFKTDLLLCESGGDNLAANFSRELADYIIYIIDVSAGDKIPRKGGPGITQADLLVINKTDLAAAVGADLSVMERDALRMRDGGPFVFAQHGRGVEEIVNHVMNSWEQATRNKRH
;
A
#
# COMPACT_ATOMS: atom_id res chain seq x y z
N MET A 1 -19.64 -9.45 -26.48
CA MET A 1 -19.07 -8.10 -26.69
C MET A 1 -18.19 -7.79 -25.49
N THR A 2 -16.90 -8.07 -25.60
CA THR A 2 -15.90 -7.77 -24.56
C THR A 2 -15.40 -6.34 -24.80
N ALA A 3 -15.58 -5.47 -23.80
CA ALA A 3 -14.98 -4.14 -23.82
C ALA A 3 -13.45 -4.27 -23.90
N PRO A 4 -12.76 -3.41 -24.66
CA PRO A 4 -11.32 -3.46 -24.74
C PRO A 4 -10.73 -3.03 -23.40
N LEU A 5 -9.90 -3.89 -22.80
CA LEU A 5 -8.94 -3.48 -21.79
C LEU A 5 -8.10 -2.36 -22.40
N ASN A 6 -8.29 -1.13 -21.92
CA ASN A 6 -7.35 -0.04 -22.17
C ASN A 6 -6.01 -0.46 -21.54
N SER A 7 -5.19 -1.17 -22.31
CA SER A 7 -3.79 -1.35 -22.00
C SER A 7 -3.20 0.05 -22.01
N VAL A 8 -2.86 0.58 -20.85
CA VAL A 8 -1.96 1.75 -20.75
C VAL A 8 -0.65 1.31 -21.39
N ARG A 9 -0.51 1.53 -22.70
CA ARG A 9 0.73 1.25 -23.40
C ARG A 9 1.77 2.22 -22.86
N ARG A 10 2.89 1.66 -22.37
CA ARG A 10 4.09 2.41 -21.99
C ARG A 10 4.65 3.06 -23.25
N SER A 11 4.26 4.30 -23.57
CA SER A 11 4.99 5.13 -24.51
C SER A 11 6.24 5.71 -23.83
N SER A 12 7.29 6.01 -24.59
CA SER A 12 8.50 6.67 -24.08
C SER A 12 8.20 8.02 -23.43
N GLU A 13 7.21 8.74 -23.97
CA GLU A 13 6.70 10.01 -23.42
C GLU A 13 6.07 9.83 -22.03
N ASN A 14 5.37 8.72 -21.80
CA ASN A 14 4.87 8.38 -20.46
C ASN A 14 6.03 8.02 -19.52
N MET A 15 7.10 7.36 -19.98
CA MET A 15 8.22 7.07 -19.07
C MET A 15 8.97 8.33 -18.60
N GLU A 16 9.18 9.32 -19.48
CA GLU A 16 9.81 10.59 -19.07
C GLU A 16 8.93 11.39 -18.10
N ALA A 17 7.62 11.42 -18.35
CA ALA A 17 6.65 12.08 -17.47
C ALA A 17 6.65 11.46 -16.06
N TRP A 18 6.65 10.12 -15.95
CA TRP A 18 6.65 9.42 -14.66
C TRP A 18 8.01 9.50 -13.96
N GLY A 19 9.10 9.49 -14.71
CA GLY A 19 10.45 9.60 -14.15
C GLY A 19 10.63 10.91 -13.37
N SER A 20 10.04 12.01 -13.84
CA SER A 20 10.08 13.29 -13.15
C SER A 20 9.23 13.36 -11.88
N SER A 21 8.21 12.49 -11.75
CA SER A 21 7.28 12.45 -10.61
C SER A 21 7.64 11.40 -9.55
N ILE A 22 8.77 10.72 -9.70
CA ILE A 22 9.24 9.70 -8.76
C ILE A 22 10.56 10.18 -8.15
N ARG A 23 10.73 9.95 -6.84
CA ARG A 23 11.99 10.19 -6.12
C ARG A 23 12.37 8.92 -5.38
N ALA A 24 13.62 8.50 -5.57
CA ALA A 24 14.21 7.44 -4.77
C ALA A 24 14.77 8.05 -3.48
N VAL A 25 14.52 7.40 -2.35
CA VAL A 25 15.07 7.78 -1.05
C VAL A 25 15.90 6.63 -0.53
N GLU A 26 17.21 6.85 -0.39
CA GLU A 26 18.12 5.86 0.16
C GLU A 26 18.14 5.98 1.70
N THR A 27 17.55 5.00 2.38
CA THR A 27 17.35 5.03 3.84
C THR A 27 18.59 4.61 4.64
N GLY A 28 19.66 4.18 3.97
CA GLY A 28 20.78 3.49 4.61
C GLY A 28 20.37 2.10 5.12
N GLY A 29 20.67 1.79 6.39
CA GLY A 29 20.60 0.42 6.92
C GLY A 29 19.26 -0.07 7.50
N CYS A 30 18.37 0.82 7.97
CA CYS A 30 17.16 0.44 8.70
C CYS A 30 15.89 1.06 8.08
N PRO A 31 15.23 0.38 7.12
CA PRO A 31 14.04 0.90 6.44
C PRO A 31 12.90 1.30 7.39
N HIS A 32 12.63 0.52 8.45
CA HIS A 32 11.62 0.87 9.45
C HIS A 32 11.90 2.19 10.19
N ALA A 33 13.18 2.51 10.43
CA ALA A 33 13.53 3.75 11.13
C ALA A 33 13.17 4.96 10.26
N ALA A 34 13.47 4.88 8.95
CA ALA A 34 13.19 5.95 7.99
C ALA A 34 11.69 6.25 7.80
N ILE A 35 10.81 5.29 8.09
CA ILE A 35 9.36 5.48 7.95
C ILE A 35 8.63 5.70 9.28
N ARG A 36 9.34 5.59 10.42
CA ARG A 36 8.71 5.61 11.75
C ARG A 36 9.41 6.50 12.77
N GLU A 37 10.72 6.32 12.94
CA GLU A 37 11.49 6.93 14.03
C GLU A 37 12.12 8.25 13.61
N ASP A 38 12.67 8.31 12.40
CA ASP A 38 13.16 9.53 11.77
C ASP A 38 12.65 9.60 10.33
N ILE A 39 11.54 10.33 10.17
CA ILE A 39 10.85 10.46 8.88
C ILE A 39 11.40 11.58 8.01
N SER A 40 12.40 12.34 8.51
CA SER A 40 12.89 13.56 7.88
C SER A 40 13.40 13.33 6.45
N ILE A 41 14.04 12.18 6.22
CA ILE A 41 14.59 11.81 4.91
C ILE A 41 13.50 11.63 3.84
N ASN A 42 12.27 11.30 4.24
CA ASN A 42 11.14 11.14 3.34
C ASN A 42 10.36 12.45 3.13
N LEU A 43 10.30 13.32 4.14
CA LEU A 43 9.52 14.56 4.08
C LEU A 43 10.02 15.52 2.99
N GLY A 44 11.34 15.69 2.83
CA GLY A 44 11.90 16.59 1.82
C GLY A 44 11.47 16.24 0.38
N PRO A 45 11.69 15.00 -0.09
CA PRO A 45 11.21 14.55 -1.40
C PRO A 45 9.68 14.63 -1.58
N LEU A 46 8.90 14.34 -0.53
CA LEU A 46 7.43 14.47 -0.57
C LEU A 46 7.00 15.93 -0.74
N GLU A 47 7.61 16.85 0.00
CA GLU A 47 7.36 18.30 -0.14
C GLU A 47 7.75 18.81 -1.54
N GLU A 48 8.88 18.35 -2.08
CA GLU A 48 9.32 18.71 -3.42
C GLU A 48 8.30 18.26 -4.47
N LEU A 49 7.88 16.99 -4.44
CA LEU A 49 6.91 16.44 -5.38
C LEU A 49 5.54 17.13 -5.25
N SER A 50 5.08 17.36 -4.02
CA SER A 50 3.84 18.11 -3.77
C SER A 50 3.89 19.50 -4.40
N ASN A 51 5.00 20.22 -4.21
CA ASN A 51 5.16 21.57 -4.72
C ASN A 51 5.28 21.62 -6.25
N LEU A 52 6.01 20.67 -6.85
CA LEU A 52 6.28 20.61 -8.28
C LEU A 52 5.03 20.23 -9.09
N PHE A 53 4.25 19.27 -8.60
CA PHE A 53 3.13 18.69 -9.34
C PHE A 53 1.74 19.10 -8.81
N LYS A 54 1.67 19.82 -7.68
CA LYS A 54 0.41 20.20 -7.02
C LYS A 54 -0.51 18.99 -6.82
N THR A 55 0.06 17.91 -6.29
CA THR A 55 -0.61 16.61 -6.16
C THR A 55 -1.70 16.62 -5.10
N ASP A 56 -2.84 15.98 -5.40
CA ASP A 56 -3.87 15.68 -4.39
C ASP A 56 -3.49 14.48 -3.50
N LEU A 57 -2.66 13.57 -4.02
CA LEU A 57 -2.20 12.34 -3.38
C LEU A 57 -0.73 12.07 -3.71
N LEU A 58 0.03 11.64 -2.70
CA LEU A 58 1.39 11.14 -2.83
C LEU A 58 1.47 9.72 -2.30
N LEU A 59 2.14 8.85 -3.04
CA LEU A 59 2.39 7.47 -2.61
C LEU A 59 3.82 7.35 -2.11
N CYS A 60 3.99 6.88 -0.88
CA CYS A 60 5.28 6.59 -0.27
C CYS A 60 5.42 5.07 -0.08
N GLU A 61 6.35 4.46 -0.81
CA GLU A 61 6.66 3.04 -0.66
C GLU A 61 7.85 2.87 0.29
N SER A 62 7.73 1.98 1.28
CA SER A 62 8.86 1.63 2.14
C SER A 62 9.80 0.64 1.45
N GLY A 63 11.06 0.56 1.88
CA GLY A 63 12.04 -0.38 1.32
C GLY A 63 11.78 -1.87 1.58
N GLY A 64 10.64 -2.23 2.18
CA GLY A 64 10.32 -3.58 2.66
C GLY A 64 10.99 -3.88 4.00
N ASP A 65 10.26 -4.54 4.90
CA ASP A 65 10.75 -4.96 6.21
C ASP A 65 9.87 -6.11 6.74
N ASN A 66 10.11 -6.53 7.99
CA ASN A 66 9.34 -7.54 8.68
C ASN A 66 8.01 -6.99 9.25
N LEU A 67 7.23 -7.87 9.89
CA LEU A 67 5.88 -7.58 10.41
C LEU A 67 5.84 -6.49 11.49
N ALA A 68 6.97 -6.12 12.09
CA ALA A 68 7.07 -5.06 13.08
C ALA A 68 7.11 -3.64 12.47
N ALA A 69 7.32 -3.52 11.16
CA ALA A 69 7.37 -2.23 10.49
C ALA A 69 5.97 -1.70 10.19
N ASN A 70 5.79 -0.41 10.46
CA ASN A 70 4.59 0.35 10.11
C ASN A 70 4.99 1.82 9.98
N PHE A 71 4.29 2.57 9.12
CA PHE A 71 4.54 4.01 8.97
C PHE A 71 4.16 4.77 10.25
N SER A 72 4.90 5.83 10.55
CA SER A 72 4.46 6.86 11.51
C SER A 72 3.24 7.58 10.94
N ARG A 73 2.28 7.90 11.81
CA ARG A 73 1.13 8.76 11.46
C ARG A 73 1.54 10.20 11.19
N GLU A 74 2.76 10.59 11.54
CA GLU A 74 3.33 11.89 11.15
C GLU A 74 3.82 11.90 9.69
N LEU A 75 4.02 10.72 9.08
CA LEU A 75 4.46 10.59 7.68
C LEU A 75 3.31 10.20 6.74
N ALA A 76 2.38 9.35 7.19
CA ALA A 76 1.33 8.82 6.34
C ALA A 76 -0.06 9.01 6.96
N ASP A 77 -0.93 9.73 6.22
CA ASP A 77 -2.34 9.91 6.57
C ASP A 77 -3.14 8.60 6.43
N TYR A 78 -2.80 7.79 5.42
CA TYR A 78 -3.44 6.51 5.11
C TYR A 78 -2.38 5.44 4.81
N ILE A 79 -2.47 4.29 5.49
CA ILE A 79 -1.47 3.23 5.44
C ILE A 79 -2.08 1.98 4.82
N ILE A 80 -1.48 1.53 3.71
CA ILE A 80 -1.74 0.23 3.11
C ILE A 80 -0.60 -0.70 3.50
N TYR A 81 -0.91 -1.79 4.19
CA TYR A 81 0.06 -2.83 4.51
C TYR A 81 -0.15 -4.03 3.60
N ILE A 82 0.90 -4.47 2.91
CA ILE A 82 0.81 -5.52 1.90
C ILE A 82 1.60 -6.74 2.36
N ILE A 83 0.92 -7.87 2.49
CA ILE A 83 1.53 -9.20 2.64
C ILE A 83 1.23 -10.03 1.41
N ASP A 84 1.93 -11.16 1.22
CA ASP A 84 1.62 -12.08 0.14
C ASP A 84 1.39 -13.51 0.63
N VAL A 85 0.59 -14.25 -0.14
CA VAL A 85 0.22 -15.64 0.15
C VAL A 85 1.42 -16.59 0.14
N SER A 86 2.47 -16.28 -0.64
CA SER A 86 3.66 -17.13 -0.73
C SER A 86 4.51 -17.12 0.54
N ALA A 87 4.33 -16.13 1.41
CA ALA A 87 4.90 -16.11 2.76
C ALA A 87 4.19 -17.05 3.77
N GLY A 88 3.05 -17.64 3.38
CA GLY A 88 2.32 -18.67 4.12
C GLY A 88 1.00 -18.18 4.75
N ASP A 89 0.05 -19.10 4.90
CA ASP A 89 -1.30 -18.81 5.41
C ASP A 89 -1.36 -18.39 6.90
N LYS A 90 -0.27 -18.61 7.64
CA LYS A 90 -0.12 -18.19 9.05
C LYS A 90 0.37 -16.76 9.20
N ILE A 91 0.68 -16.03 8.11
CA ILE A 91 1.19 -14.66 8.23
C ILE A 91 0.20 -13.73 8.95
N PRO A 92 -1.12 -13.70 8.61
CA PRO A 92 -2.05 -12.81 9.30
C PRO A 92 -2.06 -13.00 10.83
N ARG A 93 -2.09 -14.24 11.33
CA ARG A 93 -2.11 -14.52 12.79
C ARG A 93 -0.81 -14.16 13.52
N LYS A 94 0.30 -13.94 12.82
CA LYS A 94 1.53 -13.45 13.46
C LYS A 94 1.38 -12.01 13.93
N GLY A 95 0.42 -11.26 13.38
CA GLY A 95 0.14 -9.89 13.77
C GLY A 95 1.28 -8.94 13.43
N GLY A 96 1.49 -7.97 14.31
CA GLY A 96 2.38 -6.83 14.07
C GLY A 96 1.58 -5.59 13.64
N PRO A 97 2.14 -4.38 13.88
CA PRO A 97 1.42 -3.13 13.70
C PRO A 97 0.91 -2.92 12.28
N GLY A 98 1.62 -3.40 11.25
CA GLY A 98 1.12 -3.35 9.87
C GLY A 98 -0.17 -4.15 9.69
N ILE A 99 -0.23 -5.38 10.22
CA ILE A 99 -1.43 -6.22 10.12
C ILE A 99 -2.56 -5.67 10.99
N THR A 100 -2.28 -5.16 12.19
CA THR A 100 -3.33 -4.80 13.16
C THR A 100 -3.79 -3.35 13.07
N GLN A 101 -2.93 -2.41 12.65
CA GLN A 101 -3.16 -0.97 12.76
C GLN A 101 -3.18 -0.21 11.43
N ALA A 102 -2.71 -0.82 10.33
CA ALA A 102 -2.83 -0.18 9.02
C ALA A 102 -4.29 0.00 8.62
N ASP A 103 -4.60 1.06 7.89
CA ASP A 103 -5.97 1.39 7.49
C ASP A 103 -6.54 0.37 6.50
N LEU A 104 -5.66 -0.23 5.68
CA LEU A 104 -6.01 -1.34 4.80
C LEU A 104 -4.91 -2.41 4.80
N LEU A 105 -5.31 -3.67 4.99
CA LEU A 105 -4.44 -4.83 4.74
C LEU A 105 -4.72 -5.38 3.33
N VAL A 106 -3.67 -5.59 2.54
CA VAL A 106 -3.76 -6.29 1.25
C VAL A 106 -3.06 -7.64 1.38
N ILE A 107 -3.77 -8.70 1.02
CA ILE A 107 -3.22 -10.06 0.94
C ILE A 107 -3.07 -10.41 -0.54
N ASN A 108 -1.86 -10.21 -1.07
CA ASN A 108 -1.57 -10.27 -2.49
C ASN A 108 -1.13 -11.67 -2.96
N LYS A 109 -1.12 -11.88 -4.28
CA LYS A 109 -0.70 -13.11 -4.97
C LYS A 109 -1.56 -14.33 -4.60
N THR A 110 -2.88 -14.12 -4.50
CA THR A 110 -3.82 -15.21 -4.15
C THR A 110 -3.80 -16.39 -5.13
N ASP A 111 -3.37 -16.16 -6.36
CA ASP A 111 -3.15 -17.18 -7.38
C ASP A 111 -2.09 -18.22 -6.99
N LEU A 112 -1.16 -17.89 -6.08
CA LEU A 112 -0.11 -18.79 -5.62
C LEU A 112 -0.56 -19.76 -4.52
N ALA A 113 -1.76 -19.62 -3.96
CA ALA A 113 -2.23 -20.37 -2.80
C ALA A 113 -2.05 -21.89 -2.95
N ALA A 114 -2.49 -22.46 -4.07
CA ALA A 114 -2.36 -23.89 -4.35
C ALA A 114 -0.89 -24.34 -4.49
N ALA A 115 -0.03 -23.50 -5.07
CA ALA A 115 1.38 -23.82 -5.28
C ALA A 115 2.19 -23.86 -3.97
N VAL A 116 1.78 -23.07 -2.96
CA VAL A 116 2.46 -23.02 -1.65
C VAL A 116 1.71 -23.75 -0.54
N GLY A 117 0.58 -24.39 -0.85
CA GLY A 117 -0.24 -25.10 0.13
C GLY A 117 -0.90 -24.18 1.16
N ALA A 118 -1.19 -22.93 0.79
CA ALA A 118 -1.83 -21.94 1.67
C ALA A 118 -3.35 -21.98 1.54
N ASP A 119 -4.06 -21.89 2.68
CA ASP A 119 -5.51 -21.80 2.73
C ASP A 119 -5.98 -20.34 2.86
N LEU A 120 -6.64 -19.82 1.83
CA LEU A 120 -7.16 -18.44 1.84
C LEU A 120 -8.25 -18.22 2.89
N SER A 121 -9.05 -19.23 3.23
CA SER A 121 -10.08 -19.12 4.27
C SER A 121 -9.46 -18.96 5.66
N VAL A 122 -8.31 -19.58 5.88
CA VAL A 122 -7.51 -19.41 7.09
C VAL A 122 -6.97 -17.98 7.16
N MET A 123 -6.41 -17.47 6.06
CA MET A 123 -5.89 -16.10 5.99
C MET A 123 -6.98 -15.06 6.25
N GLU A 124 -8.16 -15.22 5.64
CA GLU A 124 -9.32 -14.35 5.85
C GLU A 124 -9.74 -14.32 7.32
N ARG A 125 -10.00 -15.50 7.91
CA ARG A 125 -10.43 -15.61 9.31
C ARG A 125 -9.45 -14.92 10.26
N ASP A 126 -8.15 -15.11 10.02
CA ASP A 126 -7.12 -14.54 10.88
C ASP A 126 -6.91 -13.05 10.64
N ALA A 127 -7.00 -12.58 9.40
CA ALA A 127 -6.95 -11.15 9.08
C ALA A 127 -8.08 -10.40 9.78
N LEU A 128 -9.33 -10.90 9.66
CA LEU A 128 -10.49 -10.36 10.35
C LEU A 128 -10.30 -10.35 11.86
N ARG A 129 -9.79 -11.45 12.44
CA ARG A 129 -9.54 -11.53 13.88
C ARG A 129 -8.47 -10.53 14.35
N MET A 130 -7.35 -10.43 13.63
CA MET A 130 -6.23 -9.57 14.05
C MET A 130 -6.51 -8.08 13.85
N ARG A 131 -7.52 -7.76 13.03
CA ARG A 131 -7.92 -6.39 12.69
C ARG A 131 -9.20 -5.95 13.37
N ASP A 132 -9.74 -6.75 14.30
CA ASP A 132 -11.04 -6.50 14.94
C ASP A 132 -12.17 -6.24 13.91
N GLY A 133 -12.16 -7.00 12.80
CA GLY A 133 -13.09 -6.83 11.68
C GLY A 133 -12.76 -5.69 10.72
N GLY A 134 -11.60 -5.03 10.88
CA GLY A 134 -11.10 -3.97 10.00
C GLY A 134 -10.88 -4.45 8.56
N PRO A 135 -10.86 -3.51 7.59
CA PRO A 135 -10.90 -3.84 6.16
C PRO A 135 -9.62 -4.53 5.71
N PHE A 136 -9.77 -5.50 4.82
CA PHE A 136 -8.68 -6.13 4.08
C PHE A 136 -9.16 -6.52 2.67
N VAL A 137 -8.23 -6.66 1.73
CA VAL A 137 -8.53 -7.05 0.34
C VAL A 137 -7.63 -8.19 -0.09
N PHE A 138 -8.21 -9.23 -0.68
CA PHE A 138 -7.47 -10.22 -1.46
C PHE A 138 -7.16 -9.68 -2.85
N ALA A 139 -5.89 -9.76 -3.24
CA ALA A 139 -5.43 -9.21 -4.51
C ALA A 139 -4.53 -10.18 -5.28
N GLN A 140 -4.50 -9.99 -6.59
CA GLN A 140 -3.56 -10.62 -7.52
C GLN A 140 -3.56 -9.85 -8.85
N HIS A 141 -2.79 -10.32 -9.83
CA HIS A 141 -2.85 -9.73 -11.17
C HIS A 141 -4.29 -9.72 -11.72
N GLY A 142 -4.79 -8.51 -12.01
CA GLY A 142 -6.13 -8.28 -12.56
C GLY A 142 -7.30 -8.42 -11.57
N ARG A 143 -7.07 -8.60 -10.26
CA ARG A 143 -8.14 -8.66 -9.23
C ARG A 143 -7.78 -7.89 -7.96
N GLY A 144 -8.77 -7.28 -7.31
CA GLY A 144 -8.62 -6.53 -6.05
C GLY A 144 -8.15 -5.08 -6.19
N VAL A 145 -7.56 -4.69 -7.33
CA VAL A 145 -7.05 -3.32 -7.54
C VAL A 145 -8.14 -2.26 -7.43
N GLU A 146 -9.30 -2.48 -8.05
CA GLU A 146 -10.42 -1.53 -8.00
C GLU A 146 -10.92 -1.31 -6.56
N GLU A 147 -11.00 -2.38 -5.77
CA GLU A 147 -11.40 -2.31 -4.36
C GLU A 147 -10.38 -1.54 -3.52
N ILE A 148 -9.07 -1.78 -3.73
CA ILE A 148 -8.00 -1.02 -3.08
C ILE A 148 -8.10 0.47 -3.43
N VAL A 149 -8.30 0.81 -4.70
CA VAL A 149 -8.48 2.20 -5.16
C VAL A 149 -9.69 2.83 -4.48
N ASN A 150 -10.81 2.12 -4.39
CA ASN A 150 -12.02 2.62 -3.74
C ASN A 150 -11.77 2.92 -2.26
N HIS A 151 -11.01 2.09 -1.54
CA HIS A 151 -10.63 2.38 -0.15
C HIS A 151 -9.83 3.68 -0.01
N VAL A 152 -8.82 3.87 -0.87
CA VAL A 152 -7.98 5.09 -0.86
C VAL A 152 -8.81 6.32 -1.21
N MET A 153 -9.59 6.26 -2.28
CA MET A 153 -10.41 7.40 -2.73
C MET A 153 -11.49 7.76 -1.69
N ASN A 154 -12.13 6.77 -1.06
CA ASN A 154 -13.09 7.01 0.00
C ASN A 154 -12.45 7.69 1.23
N SER A 155 -11.23 7.30 1.60
CA SER A 155 -10.50 7.94 2.70
C SER A 155 -10.11 9.38 2.35
N TRP A 156 -9.57 9.59 1.15
CA TRP A 156 -9.21 10.92 0.65
C TRP A 156 -10.42 11.86 0.60
N GLU A 157 -11.56 11.40 0.07
CA GLU A 157 -12.79 12.19 0.05
C GLU A 157 -13.27 12.55 1.46
N GLN A 158 -13.21 11.61 2.41
CA GLN A 158 -13.60 11.90 3.79
C GLN A 158 -12.69 12.94 4.45
N ALA A 159 -11.39 12.88 4.19
CA ALA A 159 -10.42 13.84 4.72
C ALA A 159 -10.55 15.24 4.07
N THR A 160 -10.97 15.31 2.81
CA THR A 160 -10.99 16.56 2.01
C THR A 160 -12.37 17.19 1.86
N ARG A 161 -13.46 16.49 2.16
CA ARG A 161 -14.85 17.00 2.04
C ARG A 161 -15.14 18.30 2.83
N ASN A 162 -14.28 18.68 3.78
CA ASN A 162 -14.34 19.96 4.50
C ASN A 162 -13.47 21.09 3.89
N LYS A 163 -12.78 20.86 2.77
CA LYS A 163 -11.82 21.80 2.15
C LYS A 163 -12.12 22.07 0.67
N ARG A 164 -13.38 22.10 0.25
CA ARG A 164 -13.73 22.72 -1.04
C ARG A 164 -13.64 24.24 -0.88
N HIS A 165 -12.49 24.81 -1.28
CA HIS A 165 -12.36 26.23 -1.58
C HIS A 165 -13.01 26.54 -2.93
#